data_AF-A0A958F2H6-F1
#
_entry.id   AF-A0A958F2H6-F1
#
_cell.length_a   1.000
_cell.length_b   1.000
_cell.length_c   1.000
_cell.angle_alpha   90.00
_cell.angle_beta   90.00
_cell.angle_gamma   90.00
#
_symmetry.space_group_name_H-M   'P 1'
#
loop_
_entity.id
_entity.type
_entity.pdbx_description
1 polymer ?
#
loop_
_entity_poly.entity_id
_entity_poly.type
_entity_poly.pdbx_seq_one_letter_code
_entity_poly.pdbx_strand_id
1 'polypeptide(L)'
;MKIHQRLMFSIITVSLLLVACSKDAPPPQNSTPDTGNIEPIQHDYPEPTREPQKFALLVGIDNYKYPDRVSSLAGCVNDVKDMENLLVSKFQFPQSNIRILTNERATHQGIIDAFKTHLIDQAQRDDIIVFHYSGHGSLMKDEENGDEPDGWDETI
;
A
#
# COMPACT_ATOMS: atom_id res chain seq x y z
N MET A 1 -5.33 38.22 -15.76
CA MET A 1 -4.08 37.47 -16.01
C MET A 1 -4.37 36.02 -15.65
N LYS A 2 -4.56 35.15 -16.64
CA LYS A 2 -5.01 33.76 -16.44
C LYS A 2 -3.79 32.91 -16.06
N ILE A 3 -3.75 32.43 -14.82
CA ILE A 3 -2.72 31.49 -14.36
C ILE A 3 -3.13 30.13 -14.92
N HIS A 4 -2.39 29.65 -15.91
CA HIS A 4 -2.50 28.30 -16.42
C HIS A 4 -2.01 27.33 -15.34
N GLN A 5 -2.93 26.75 -14.56
CA GLN A 5 -2.67 25.50 -13.86
C GLN A 5 -2.37 24.43 -14.92
N ARG A 6 -1.10 24.12 -15.10
CA ARG A 6 -0.68 22.93 -15.83
C ARG A 6 -0.89 21.74 -14.91
N LEU A 7 -2.07 21.15 -15.00
CA LEU A 7 -2.38 19.85 -14.40
C LEU A 7 -1.58 18.81 -15.19
N MET A 8 -0.40 18.45 -14.68
CA MET A 8 0.36 17.31 -15.19
C MET A 8 -0.36 16.04 -14.72
N PHE A 9 -1.21 15.47 -15.58
CA PHE A 9 -1.72 14.12 -15.41
C PHE A 9 -0.60 13.14 -15.79
N SER A 10 0.31 12.89 -14.84
CA SER A 10 1.24 11.76 -14.96
C SER A 10 0.50 10.49 -14.58
N ILE A 11 0.43 9.53 -15.49
CA ILE A 11 0.01 8.17 -15.20
C ILE A 11 1.14 7.56 -14.36
N ILE A 12 0.99 7.62 -13.03
CA ILE A 12 1.94 6.99 -12.12
C ILE A 12 1.37 5.62 -11.77
N THR A 13 1.87 4.59 -12.44
CA THR A 13 1.67 3.21 -11.99
C THR A 13 2.56 3.00 -10.76
N VAL A 14 2.07 3.33 -9.57
CA VAL A 14 2.79 3.07 -8.31
C VAL A 14 2.52 1.61 -7.89
N SER A 15 3.34 0.69 -8.41
CA SER A 15 3.48 -0.63 -7.82
C SER A 15 4.37 -0.52 -6.57
N LEU A 16 3.81 -0.04 -5.46
CA LEU A 16 4.50 -0.03 -4.18
C LEU A 16 4.35 -1.41 -3.53
N LEU A 17 5.39 -2.25 -3.64
CA LEU A 17 5.53 -3.45 -2.82
C LEU A 17 5.83 -3.01 -1.38
N LEU A 18 4.79 -2.75 -0.59
CA LEU A 18 4.91 -2.51 0.84
C LEU A 18 5.19 -3.85 1.54
N VAL A 19 6.47 -4.14 1.80
CA VAL A 19 6.84 -5.06 2.89
C VAL A 19 6.61 -4.29 4.19
N ALA A 20 5.42 -4.40 4.75
CA ALA A 20 5.11 -3.80 6.04
C ALA A 20 5.84 -4.57 7.15
N CYS A 21 6.92 -4.01 7.68
CA CYS A 21 7.44 -4.37 9.00
C CYS A 21 6.71 -3.48 10.03
N SER A 22 6.10 -4.09 11.04
CA SER A 22 5.31 -3.41 12.07
C SER A 22 6.12 -2.33 12.80
N LYS A 23 5.48 -1.18 13.10
CA LYS A 23 6.09 0.11 13.48
C LYS A 23 6.70 0.21 14.89
N ASP A 24 7.08 -0.88 15.55
CA ASP A 24 7.62 -0.81 16.93
C ASP A 24 9.11 -1.19 17.06
N ALA A 25 9.93 -0.99 16.02
CA ALA A 25 11.36 -1.31 16.09
C ALA A 25 12.18 -0.19 16.77
N PRO A 26 12.88 -0.44 17.90
CA PRO A 26 13.86 0.49 18.45
C PRO A 26 15.12 0.53 17.56
N PRO A 27 15.93 1.61 17.59
CA PRO A 27 17.10 1.74 16.72
C PRO A 27 18.16 0.68 17.05
N PRO A 28 18.91 0.18 16.04
CA PRO A 28 19.89 -0.89 16.25
C PRO A 28 21.07 -0.36 17.06
N GLN A 29 21.23 -0.84 18.29
CA GLN A 29 22.43 -0.58 19.08
C GLN A 29 23.49 -1.63 18.71
N ASN A 30 24.39 -1.26 17.80
CA ASN A 30 25.61 -2.01 17.57
C ASN A 30 26.54 -1.84 18.77
N SER A 31 26.64 -2.89 19.60
CA SER A 31 27.82 -3.13 20.42
C SER A 31 28.46 -4.46 20.00
N THR A 32 29.78 -4.44 19.96
CA THR A 32 30.72 -5.42 19.39
C THR A 32 30.55 -6.86 19.91
N PRO A 33 31.06 -7.87 19.18
CA PRO A 33 30.94 -9.27 19.58
C PRO A 33 31.80 -9.54 20.82
N ASP A 34 31.17 -9.66 22.00
CA ASP A 34 31.80 -10.25 23.18
C ASP A 34 31.46 -11.73 23.26
N THR A 35 32.50 -12.53 23.46
CA THR A 35 32.48 -13.98 23.36
C THR A 35 32.18 -14.54 24.75
N GLY A 36 30.92 -14.58 25.14
CA GLY A 36 30.55 -15.10 26.46
C GLY A 36 29.05 -15.31 26.61
N ASN A 37 28.65 -16.58 26.74
CA ASN A 37 27.31 -17.06 27.10
C ASN A 37 26.13 -16.31 26.45
N ILE A 38 25.75 -16.77 25.26
CA ILE A 38 24.50 -16.33 24.61
C ILE A 38 23.33 -16.93 25.40
N GLU A 39 22.75 -16.16 26.31
CA GLU A 39 21.36 -16.38 26.67
C GLU A 39 20.49 -16.04 25.45
N PRO A 40 19.48 -16.87 25.11
CA PRO A 40 18.69 -16.67 23.91
C PRO A 40 18.02 -15.30 23.94
N ILE A 41 18.13 -14.57 22.82
CA ILE A 41 17.47 -13.28 22.61
C ILE A 41 15.97 -13.50 22.82
N GLN A 42 15.43 -12.96 23.91
CA GLN A 42 14.01 -13.09 24.23
C GLN A 42 13.23 -12.14 23.29
N HIS A 43 12.79 -12.68 22.15
CA HIS A 43 11.92 -11.98 21.21
C HIS A 43 10.59 -11.65 21.90
N ASP A 44 10.39 -10.39 22.29
CA ASP A 44 9.17 -9.91 22.99
C ASP A 44 8.00 -9.63 22.04
N TYR A 45 7.98 -10.30 20.90
CA TYR A 45 6.86 -10.18 20.01
C TYR A 45 5.94 -11.38 20.16
N PRO A 46 4.61 -11.21 20.06
CA PRO A 46 3.69 -12.33 20.08
C PRO A 46 4.06 -13.30 18.95
N GLU A 47 4.21 -14.59 19.31
CA GLU A 47 4.43 -15.67 18.35
C GLU A 47 3.26 -15.75 17.36
N PRO A 48 3.51 -16.05 16.08
CA PRO A 48 2.45 -16.22 15.10
C PRO A 48 1.50 -17.34 15.52
N THR A 49 0.19 -17.09 15.45
CA THR A 49 -0.82 -18.06 15.91
C THR A 49 -1.28 -19.00 14.80
N ARG A 50 -0.76 -18.82 13.58
CA ARG A 50 -1.02 -19.64 12.39
C ARG A 50 0.19 -19.61 11.47
N GLU A 51 0.19 -20.52 10.49
CA GLU A 51 1.13 -20.50 9.38
C GLU A 51 1.08 -19.14 8.64
N PRO A 52 2.23 -18.66 8.12
CA PRO A 52 2.30 -17.44 7.32
C PRO A 52 1.34 -17.49 6.13
N GLN A 53 0.59 -16.41 5.93
CA GLN A 53 -0.37 -16.26 4.85
C GLN A 53 0.01 -15.11 3.93
N LYS A 54 -0.65 -15.10 2.76
CA LYS A 54 -0.45 -14.09 1.73
C LYS A 54 -1.75 -13.34 1.53
N PHE A 55 -1.71 -12.01 1.65
CA PHE A 55 -2.87 -11.12 1.49
C PHE A 55 -2.58 -10.04 0.48
N ALA A 56 -3.58 -9.70 -0.34
CA ALA A 56 -3.45 -8.58 -1.27
C ALA A 56 -4.65 -7.64 -1.21
N LEU A 57 -4.40 -6.35 -1.37
CA LEU A 57 -5.39 -5.32 -1.67
C LEU A 57 -5.01 -4.67 -3.01
N LEU A 58 -5.86 -4.85 -4.01
CA LEU A 58 -5.64 -4.33 -5.37
C LEU A 58 -6.70 -3.26 -5.68
N VAL A 59 -6.26 -2.07 -6.06
CA VAL A 59 -7.11 -0.91 -6.31
C VAL A 59 -6.87 -0.39 -7.73
N GLY A 60 -7.93 -0.29 -8.53
CA GLY A 60 -7.85 0.13 -9.94
C GLY A 60 -8.95 1.11 -10.30
N ILE A 61 -8.61 2.33 -10.67
CA ILE A 61 -9.57 3.41 -10.91
C ILE A 61 -9.41 3.97 -12.33
N ASP A 62 -10.34 3.61 -13.21
CA ASP A 62 -10.44 4.22 -14.54
C ASP A 62 -11.45 5.37 -14.55
N ASN A 63 -12.55 5.23 -13.81
CA ASN A 63 -13.65 6.19 -13.80
C ASN A 63 -13.67 7.01 -12.52
N TYR A 64 -13.54 8.33 -12.66
CA TYR A 64 -13.55 9.28 -11.55
C TYR A 64 -14.90 10.00 -11.46
N LYS A 65 -15.34 10.29 -10.23
CA LYS A 65 -16.66 10.89 -9.94
C LYS A 65 -16.90 12.23 -10.66
N TYR A 66 -15.85 13.00 -10.89
CA TYR A 66 -15.91 14.33 -11.52
C TYR A 66 -15.09 14.33 -12.81
N PRO A 67 -15.61 13.74 -13.91
CA PRO A 67 -14.86 13.56 -15.15
C PRO A 67 -14.43 14.88 -15.82
N ASP A 68 -15.16 15.97 -15.56
CA ASP A 68 -14.80 17.32 -16.03
C ASP A 68 -13.58 17.91 -15.31
N ARG A 69 -13.18 17.33 -14.17
CA ARG A 69 -12.03 17.77 -13.35
C ARG A 69 -10.87 16.79 -13.40
N VAL A 70 -11.18 15.50 -13.48
CA VAL A 70 -10.23 14.39 -13.50
C VAL A 70 -10.59 13.51 -14.67
N SER A 71 -9.74 13.48 -15.70
CA SER A 71 -10.00 12.67 -16.89
C SER A 71 -10.01 11.18 -16.56
N SER A 72 -10.90 10.41 -17.19
CA SER A 72 -10.86 8.95 -17.08
C SER A 72 -9.56 8.35 -17.61
N LEU A 73 -9.19 7.20 -17.05
CA LEU A 73 -8.14 6.31 -17.55
C LEU A 73 -8.80 5.09 -18.24
N ALA A 74 -8.00 4.20 -18.82
CA ALA A 74 -8.51 3.02 -19.54
C ALA A 74 -7.72 1.73 -19.27
N GLY A 75 -6.79 1.76 -18.31
CA GLY A 75 -5.84 0.67 -18.06
C GLY A 75 -5.86 0.15 -16.63
N CYS A 76 -6.32 0.95 -15.68
CA CYS A 76 -6.13 0.68 -14.26
C CYS A 76 -6.91 -0.56 -13.79
N VAL A 77 -8.12 -0.77 -14.32
CA VAL A 77 -8.88 -1.98 -14.03
C VAL A 77 -8.26 -3.22 -14.70
N ASN A 78 -7.57 -3.06 -15.84
CA ASN A 78 -6.84 -4.14 -16.47
C ASN A 78 -5.58 -4.50 -15.66
N ASP A 79 -4.81 -3.50 -15.21
CA ASP A 79 -3.61 -3.69 -14.39
C ASP A 79 -3.92 -4.52 -13.14
N VAL A 80 -5.03 -4.23 -12.46
CA VAL A 80 -5.48 -4.99 -11.28
C VAL A 80 -5.81 -6.43 -11.62
N LYS A 81 -6.44 -6.71 -12.77
CA LYS A 81 -6.72 -8.08 -13.20
C LYS A 81 -5.44 -8.84 -13.51
N ASP A 82 -4.49 -8.20 -14.18
CA ASP A 82 -3.20 -8.81 -14.50
C ASP A 82 -2.40 -9.08 -13.21
N MET A 83 -2.47 -8.18 -12.24
CA MET A 83 -1.87 -8.36 -10.92
C MET A 83 -2.53 -9.50 -10.13
N GLU A 84 -3.86 -9.59 -10.10
CA GLU A 84 -4.58 -10.72 -9.48
C GLU A 84 -4.13 -12.05 -10.11
N ASN A 85 -4.13 -12.13 -11.44
CA ASN A 85 -3.70 -13.31 -12.18
C ASN A 85 -2.26 -13.71 -11.86
N LEU A 86 -1.35 -12.73 -11.79
CA LEU A 86 0.05 -12.95 -11.44
C LEU A 86 0.19 -13.49 -10.01
N LEU A 87 -0.48 -12.86 -9.03
CA LEU A 87 -0.43 -13.25 -7.63
C LEU A 87 -0.98 -14.65 -7.40
N VAL A 88 -2.10 -15.00 -8.03
CA VAL A 88 -2.70 -16.34 -7.91
C VAL A 88 -1.84 -17.38 -8.63
N SER A 89 -1.49 -17.15 -9.90
CA SER A 89 -0.88 -18.19 -10.74
C SER A 89 0.61 -18.42 -10.46
N LYS A 90 1.38 -17.37 -10.15
CA LYS A 90 2.83 -17.45 -9.97
C LYS A 90 3.28 -17.39 -8.53
N PHE A 91 2.56 -16.65 -7.68
CA PHE A 91 2.92 -16.46 -6.28
C PHE A 91 2.01 -17.22 -5.31
N GLN A 92 1.04 -17.99 -5.81
CA GLN A 92 0.15 -18.83 -5.03
C GLN A 92 -0.56 -18.07 -3.90
N PHE A 93 -0.97 -16.82 -4.15
CA PHE A 93 -1.88 -16.13 -3.24
C PHE A 93 -3.24 -16.83 -3.28
N PRO A 94 -3.83 -17.20 -2.13
CA PRO A 94 -5.19 -17.69 -2.09
C PRO A 94 -6.13 -16.61 -2.62
N GLN A 95 -7.00 -16.94 -3.58
CA GLN A 95 -7.93 -15.96 -4.15
C GLN A 95 -8.86 -15.36 -3.09
N SER A 96 -9.19 -16.12 -2.04
CA SER A 96 -9.96 -15.64 -0.88
C SER A 96 -9.27 -14.50 -0.10
N ASN A 97 -7.95 -14.39 -0.21
CA ASN A 97 -7.14 -13.42 0.51
C ASN A 97 -6.79 -12.19 -0.37
N ILE A 98 -7.33 -12.11 -1.58
CA ILE A 98 -7.17 -10.97 -2.47
C ILE A 98 -8.46 -10.13 -2.41
N ARG A 99 -8.34 -8.89 -1.94
CA ARG A 99 -9.39 -7.88 -1.97
C ARG A 99 -9.19 -6.96 -3.16
N ILE A 100 -10.24 -6.75 -3.95
CA ILE A 100 -10.19 -5.90 -5.14
C ILE A 100 -11.22 -4.77 -5.02
N LEU A 101 -10.77 -3.52 -5.21
CA LEU A 101 -11.63 -2.35 -5.34
C LEU A 101 -11.41 -1.70 -6.70
N THR A 102 -12.50 -1.50 -7.45
CA THR A 102 -12.43 -0.86 -8.76
C THR A 102 -13.46 0.25 -8.89
N ASN A 103 -13.07 1.33 -9.60
CA ASN A 103 -13.92 2.47 -9.96
C ASN A 103 -14.78 2.98 -8.78
N GLU A 104 -16.11 2.91 -8.90
CA GLU A 104 -17.06 3.45 -7.92
C GLU A 104 -16.98 2.77 -6.55
N ARG A 105 -16.35 1.58 -6.46
CA ARG A 105 -16.09 0.90 -5.19
C ARG A 105 -14.80 1.36 -4.53
N ALA A 106 -13.84 1.87 -5.28
CA ALA A 106 -12.58 2.42 -4.80
C ALA A 106 -12.76 3.85 -4.26
N THR A 107 -13.75 4.03 -3.39
CA THR A 107 -13.94 5.31 -2.69
C THR A 107 -12.86 5.50 -1.62
N HIS A 108 -12.61 6.74 -1.22
CA HIS A 108 -11.70 7.05 -0.10
C HIS A 108 -11.99 6.19 1.14
N GLN A 109 -13.25 6.14 1.58
CA GLN A 109 -13.65 5.32 2.72
C GLN A 109 -13.48 3.83 2.44
N GLY A 110 -13.84 3.38 1.23
CA GLY A 110 -13.70 1.97 0.84
C GLY A 110 -12.25 1.48 0.86
N ILE A 111 -11.31 2.31 0.41
CA ILE A 111 -9.87 1.99 0.44
C ILE A 111 -9.39 1.94 1.90
N ILE A 112 -9.73 2.93 2.73
CA ILE A 112 -9.36 2.95 4.15
C ILE A 112 -9.93 1.72 4.89
N ASP A 113 -11.19 1.40 4.67
CA ASP A 113 -11.85 0.26 5.32
C ASP A 113 -11.22 -1.05 4.87
N ALA A 114 -10.86 -1.17 3.58
CA ALA A 114 -10.15 -2.34 3.08
C ALA A 114 -8.75 -2.46 3.70
N PHE A 115 -8.00 -1.37 3.84
CA PHE A 115 -6.72 -1.41 4.55
C PHE A 115 -6.87 -1.91 5.98
N LYS A 116 -7.80 -1.33 6.75
CA LYS A 116 -8.02 -1.70 8.15
C LYS A 116 -8.46 -3.16 8.28
N THR A 117 -9.58 -3.50 7.65
CA THR A 117 -10.25 -4.79 7.88
C THR A 117 -9.63 -5.95 7.12
N HIS A 118 -8.98 -5.70 5.98
CA HIS A 118 -8.40 -6.76 5.15
C HIS A 118 -6.92 -6.98 5.40
N LEU A 119 -6.16 -5.90 5.63
CA LEU A 119 -4.71 -5.99 5.83
C LEU A 119 -4.33 -5.88 7.30
N ILE A 120 -4.63 -4.75 7.95
CA ILE A 120 -4.13 -4.45 9.30
C ILE A 120 -4.68 -5.43 10.34
N ASP A 121 -5.99 -5.65 10.37
CA ASP A 121 -6.64 -6.48 11.40
C ASP A 121 -6.33 -7.98 11.25
N GLN A 122 -5.86 -8.42 10.07
CA GLN A 122 -5.60 -9.83 9.76
C GLN A 122 -4.11 -10.19 9.74
N ALA A 123 -3.23 -9.21 9.55
CA ALA A 123 -1.80 -9.42 9.42
C ALA A 123 -1.18 -9.97 10.71
N GLN A 124 -0.35 -11.00 10.55
CA GLN A 124 0.50 -11.55 11.60
C GLN A 124 1.97 -11.50 11.16
N ARG A 125 2.88 -11.79 12.09
CA ARG A 125 4.31 -11.95 11.77
C ARG A 125 4.48 -12.94 10.61
N ASP A 126 5.43 -12.63 9.74
CA ASP A 126 5.84 -13.43 8.57
C ASP A 126 4.82 -13.51 7.43
N ASP A 127 3.65 -12.88 7.56
CA ASP A 127 2.73 -12.74 6.43
C ASP A 127 3.33 -11.91 5.29
N ILE A 128 2.91 -12.23 4.07
CA ILE A 128 3.24 -11.44 2.88
C ILE A 128 2.02 -10.61 2.49
N ILE A 129 2.19 -9.29 2.49
CA ILE A 129 1.15 -8.35 2.12
C ILE A 129 1.53 -7.67 0.81
N VAL A 130 0.59 -7.59 -0.13
CA VAL A 130 0.72 -6.81 -1.36
C VAL A 130 -0.36 -5.75 -1.40
N PHE A 131 0.05 -4.50 -1.54
CA PHE A 131 -0.84 -3.42 -1.94
C PHE A 131 -0.48 -2.99 -3.36
N HIS A 132 -1.46 -2.91 -4.24
CA HIS A 132 -1.26 -2.41 -5.59
C HIS A 132 -2.32 -1.37 -5.92
N TYR A 133 -1.88 -0.20 -6.37
CA TYR A 133 -2.75 0.87 -6.83
C TYR A 133 -2.43 1.22 -8.28
N SER A 134 -3.46 1.28 -9.11
CA SER A 134 -3.39 1.88 -10.45
C SER A 134 -4.50 2.92 -10.57
N GLY A 135 -4.10 4.18 -10.85
CA GLY A 135 -4.98 5.33 -10.90
C GLY A 135 -4.18 6.63 -11.04
N HIS A 136 -4.85 7.78 -10.92
CA HIS A 136 -4.23 9.09 -10.79
C HIS A 136 -3.54 9.27 -9.44
N GLY A 137 -2.42 10.00 -9.46
CA GLY A 137 -1.86 10.64 -8.28
C GLY A 137 -1.98 12.16 -8.40
N SER A 138 -1.88 12.86 -7.28
CA SER A 138 -1.78 14.32 -7.25
C SER A 138 -0.82 14.80 -6.17
N LEU A 139 -0.49 16.09 -6.24
CA LEU A 139 0.24 16.81 -5.21
C LEU A 139 -0.73 17.75 -4.49
N MET A 140 -0.72 17.71 -3.17
CA MET A 140 -1.41 18.66 -2.32
C MET A 140 -0.36 19.46 -1.55
N LYS A 141 -0.65 20.73 -1.27
CA LYS A 141 0.30 21.53 -0.49
C LYS A 141 0.28 21.04 0.95
N ASP A 142 1.45 20.80 1.51
CA ASP A 142 1.61 20.42 2.92
C ASP A 142 1.31 21.65 3.79
N GLU A 143 0.12 21.65 4.38
CA GLU A 143 -0.33 22.71 5.28
C GLU A 143 -0.50 22.22 6.73
N GLU A 144 -0.29 20.92 7.01
CA GLU A 144 -0.68 20.30 8.28
C GLU A 144 0.51 20.08 9.21
N ASN A 145 1.58 19.43 8.75
CA ASN A 145 2.72 19.03 9.58
C ASN A 145 4.05 19.63 9.09
N GLY A 146 4.17 20.01 7.82
CA GLY A 146 5.39 20.60 7.27
C GLY A 146 6.57 19.62 7.27
N ASP A 147 6.30 18.32 7.18
CA ASP A 147 7.33 17.28 7.20
C ASP A 147 7.94 16.99 5.82
N GLU A 148 7.34 17.54 4.75
CA GLU A 148 7.89 17.44 3.40
C GLU A 148 8.86 18.59 3.06
N PRO A 149 10.12 18.29 2.67
CA PRO A 149 11.14 19.32 2.40
C PRO A 149 10.80 20.28 1.25
N ASP A 150 9.96 19.85 0.31
CA ASP A 150 9.50 20.66 -0.83
C ASP A 150 8.12 21.30 -0.59
N GLY A 151 7.46 20.96 0.52
CA GLY A 151 6.16 21.47 0.94
C GLY A 151 4.96 20.88 0.19
N TRP A 152 5.07 19.68 -0.38
CA TRP A 152 3.97 19.01 -1.07
C TRP A 152 3.76 17.56 -0.62
N ASP A 153 2.53 17.22 -0.25
CA ASP A 153 2.07 15.86 -0.02
C ASP A 153 1.75 15.15 -1.35
N GLU A 154 2.20 13.91 -1.54
CA GLU A 154 1.66 13.04 -2.59
C GLU A 154 0.37 12.33 -2.15
N THR A 155 -0.62 12.32 -3.05
CA THR A 155 -1.95 11.77 -2.78
C THR A 155 -2.38 10.80 -3.89
N ILE A 156 -3.18 9.78 -3.55
CA ILE A 156 -3.79 8.80 -4.47
C ILE A 156 -5.32 8.76 -4.37
#